data_AF-A0A6I8M1Z5-F1
#
_entry.id   AF-A0A6I8M1Z5-F1
#
_cell.length_a   1.000
_cell.length_b   1.000
_cell.length_c   1.000
_cell.angle_alpha   90.00
_cell.angle_beta   90.00
_cell.angle_gamma   90.00
#
_symmetry.space_group_name_H-M   'P 1'
#
loop_
_entity.id
_entity.type
_entity.pdbx_description
1 polymer ?
#
loop_
_entity_poly.entity_id
_entity_poly.type
_entity_poly.pdbx_seq_one_letter_code
_entity_poly.pdbx_strand_id
1 'polypeptide(L)'
;MTTVDLDALVLALDPEGRGGRHDIDTFATELGKLAPGAEPADVPDLVRVTLERGREAGLWSVAKATVRRGRSALPKSIQLIRTVPPGDQRRPVGVPLRPELAGWATSLDLLHTQRTVLLAVNDWLRRTNGGRVAVIPAAERAYEVLGNEKAFDSTPPAGGETLWRPGRLTFDLLRCVRVPTPLTWEPAVPVVGPPGALVCVENHATFRSLLRVLRARTTPRWAAVAWIQGRNTAPLASVPELPLRVTRFDYLGDLDAPGLEIAAAACAVVSRFGIPAGPAETLWRLLADRPSRTGTAVEPGRARDLAEWLPEAVRDRSVELLTDGRAIPQEALRFDLIDRAL
;
A
#
# COMPACT_ATOMS: atom_id res chain seq x y z
N MET A 1 -36.82 13.87 -17.90
CA MET A 1 -35.46 13.55 -17.38
C MET A 1 -34.81 12.59 -18.35
N THR A 2 -33.71 12.99 -18.99
CA THR A 2 -32.95 12.16 -19.93
C THR A 2 -32.47 10.91 -19.20
N THR A 3 -32.97 9.74 -19.62
CA THR A 3 -32.64 8.47 -18.97
C THR A 3 -31.44 7.87 -19.69
N VAL A 4 -30.27 7.88 -19.05
CA VAL A 4 -29.05 7.32 -19.63
C VAL A 4 -29.06 5.79 -19.51
N ASP A 5 -28.59 5.12 -20.57
CA ASP A 5 -28.32 3.69 -20.64
C ASP A 5 -27.09 3.36 -19.78
N LEU A 6 -27.29 2.52 -18.76
CA LEU A 6 -26.25 2.16 -17.80
C LEU A 6 -25.21 1.22 -18.42
N ASP A 7 -25.60 0.35 -19.35
CA ASP A 7 -24.67 -0.59 -19.98
C ASP A 7 -23.72 0.13 -20.93
N ALA A 8 -24.23 1.10 -21.68
CA ALA A 8 -23.41 2.00 -22.51
C ALA A 8 -22.43 2.82 -21.65
N LEU A 9 -22.86 3.27 -20.47
CA LEU A 9 -21.99 4.00 -19.54
C LEU A 9 -20.92 3.11 -18.91
N VAL A 10 -21.26 1.88 -18.53
CA VAL A 10 -20.27 0.89 -18.05
C VAL A 10 -19.23 0.60 -19.14
N LEU A 11 -19.67 0.38 -20.39
CA LEU A 11 -18.77 0.12 -21.51
C LEU A 11 -17.87 1.32 -21.82
N ALA A 12 -18.36 2.55 -21.68
CA ALA A 12 -17.55 3.75 -21.87
C ALA A 12 -16.49 3.92 -20.75
N LEU A 13 -16.84 3.57 -19.51
CA LEU A 13 -15.95 3.68 -18.36
C LEU A 13 -14.94 2.53 -18.27
N ASP A 14 -15.33 1.33 -18.71
CA ASP A 14 -14.53 0.12 -18.66
C ASP A 14 -14.75 -0.74 -19.92
N PRO A 15 -14.17 -0.31 -21.07
CA PRO A 15 -14.31 -1.03 -22.34
C PRO A 15 -13.83 -2.49 -22.29
N GLU A 16 -12.98 -2.80 -21.32
CA GLU A 16 -12.32 -4.09 -21.19
C GLU A 16 -12.92 -4.97 -20.07
N GLY A 17 -13.96 -4.51 -19.38
CA GLY A 17 -14.65 -5.26 -18.32
C GLY A 17 -13.74 -5.65 -17.14
N ARG A 18 -12.70 -4.86 -16.86
CA ARG A 18 -11.74 -5.14 -15.78
C ARG A 18 -12.29 -4.76 -14.40
N GLY A 19 -13.38 -3.99 -14.36
CA GLY A 19 -13.79 -3.18 -13.23
C GLY A 19 -12.75 -2.13 -12.89
N GLY A 20 -12.98 -1.39 -11.82
CA GLY A 20 -12.01 -0.40 -11.40
C GLY A 20 -12.59 0.75 -10.62
N ARG A 21 -11.70 1.52 -10.01
CA ARG A 21 -12.07 2.76 -9.35
C ARG A 21 -12.00 3.89 -10.37
N HIS A 22 -13.09 4.62 -10.51
CA HIS A 22 -13.17 5.80 -11.38
C HIS A 22 -13.52 7.01 -10.52
N ASP A 23 -12.83 8.13 -10.74
CA ASP A 23 -13.20 9.39 -10.09
C ASP A 23 -14.54 9.90 -10.63
N ILE A 24 -15.20 10.73 -9.84
CA ILE A 24 -16.55 11.19 -10.16
C ILE A 24 -16.60 12.18 -11.32
N ASP A 25 -15.50 12.86 -11.62
CA ASP A 25 -15.43 13.84 -12.70
C ASP A 25 -15.26 13.11 -14.05
N THR A 26 -14.52 12.01 -14.10
CA THR A 26 -14.47 11.06 -15.23
C THR A 26 -15.85 10.43 -15.48
N PHE A 27 -16.53 9.98 -14.42
CA PHE A 27 -17.91 9.46 -14.51
C PHE A 27 -18.87 10.49 -15.11
N ALA A 28 -18.85 11.73 -14.60
CA ALA A 28 -19.68 12.82 -15.10
C ALA A 28 -19.37 13.17 -16.57
N THR A 29 -18.09 13.09 -16.97
CA THR A 29 -17.64 13.33 -18.34
C THR A 29 -18.24 12.33 -19.32
N GLU A 30 -18.11 11.03 -19.04
CA GLU A 30 -18.68 10.00 -19.91
C GLU A 30 -20.21 10.03 -19.91
N LEU A 31 -20.82 10.33 -18.75
CA LEU A 31 -22.26 10.53 -18.65
C LEU A 31 -22.76 11.69 -19.53
N GLY A 32 -22.01 12.80 -19.56
CA GLY A 32 -22.32 13.95 -20.41
C GLY A 32 -22.29 13.64 -21.90
N LYS A 33 -21.36 12.78 -22.36
CA LYS A 33 -21.33 12.32 -23.76
C LYS A 33 -22.56 11.50 -24.13
N LEU A 34 -23.08 10.71 -23.18
CA LEU A 34 -24.28 9.88 -23.35
C LEU A 34 -25.59 10.65 -23.15
N ALA A 35 -25.53 11.89 -22.64
CA ALA A 35 -26.67 12.78 -22.43
C ALA A 35 -26.39 14.19 -23.00
N PRO A 36 -26.19 14.35 -24.32
CA PRO A 36 -25.75 15.61 -24.93
C PRO A 36 -26.76 16.76 -24.82
N GLY A 37 -28.00 16.50 -24.41
CA GLY A 37 -29.04 17.51 -24.18
C GLY A 37 -29.19 17.96 -22.73
N ALA A 38 -28.29 17.55 -21.83
CA ALA A 38 -28.33 18.00 -20.43
C ALA A 38 -27.65 19.36 -20.29
N GLU A 39 -28.36 20.33 -19.70
CA GLU A 39 -27.77 21.63 -19.35
C GLU A 39 -26.68 21.46 -18.28
N PRO A 40 -25.59 22.24 -18.31
CA PRO A 40 -24.50 22.13 -17.33
C PRO A 40 -24.95 22.23 -15.86
N ALA A 41 -26.04 22.97 -15.61
CA ALA A 41 -26.62 23.12 -14.28
C ALA A 41 -27.28 21.84 -13.75
N ASP A 42 -27.73 20.95 -14.64
CA ASP A 42 -28.48 19.73 -14.31
C ASP A 42 -27.58 18.49 -14.17
N VAL A 43 -26.32 18.58 -14.63
CA VAL A 43 -25.34 17.50 -14.60
C VAL A 43 -25.15 16.89 -13.20
N PRO A 44 -25.02 17.67 -12.11
CA PRO A 44 -24.85 17.08 -10.77
C PRO A 44 -26.04 16.21 -10.32
N ASP A 45 -27.26 16.59 -10.69
CA ASP A 45 -28.46 15.84 -10.35
C ASP A 45 -28.64 14.61 -11.25
N LEU A 46 -28.28 14.72 -12.53
CA LEU A 46 -28.21 13.59 -13.45
C LEU A 46 -27.19 12.54 -12.98
N VAL A 47 -26.02 12.98 -12.50
CA VAL A 47 -24.99 12.11 -11.91
C VAL A 47 -25.56 11.40 -10.69
N ARG A 48 -26.19 12.13 -9.74
CA ARG A 48 -26.78 11.52 -8.54
C ARG A 48 -27.81 10.44 -8.88
N VAL A 49 -28.76 10.74 -9.76
CA VAL A 49 -29.82 9.79 -10.16
C VAL A 49 -29.21 8.56 -10.86
N THR A 50 -28.21 8.77 -11.71
CA THR A 50 -27.53 7.66 -12.41
C THR A 50 -26.76 6.79 -11.44
N LEU A 51 -26.08 7.39 -10.45
CA LEU A 51 -25.35 6.66 -9.41
C LEU A 51 -26.27 5.75 -8.60
N GLU A 52 -27.45 6.26 -8.19
CA GLU A 52 -28.44 5.48 -7.45
C GLU A 52 -28.93 4.29 -8.28
N ARG A 53 -29.33 4.52 -9.54
CA ARG A 53 -29.78 3.46 -10.45
C ARG A 53 -28.74 2.37 -10.68
N GLY A 54 -27.48 2.75 -10.93
CA GLY A 54 -26.41 1.75 -11.14
C GLY A 54 -25.98 1.02 -9.86
N ARG A 55 -26.15 1.64 -8.69
CA ARG A 55 -25.97 0.95 -7.41
C ARG A 55 -27.06 -0.08 -7.16
N GLU A 56 -28.32 0.27 -7.43
CA GLU A 56 -29.46 -0.65 -7.34
C GLU A 56 -29.33 -1.82 -8.33
N ALA A 57 -28.79 -1.57 -9.52
CA ALA A 57 -28.49 -2.58 -10.52
C ALA A 57 -27.21 -3.41 -10.22
N GLY A 58 -26.47 -3.09 -9.15
CA GLY A 58 -25.25 -3.81 -8.78
C GLY A 58 -24.07 -3.62 -9.73
N LEU A 59 -24.07 -2.55 -10.54
CA LEU A 59 -23.01 -2.23 -11.51
C LEU A 59 -21.81 -1.55 -10.86
N TRP A 60 -22.03 -0.83 -9.76
CA TRP A 60 -20.97 -0.18 -9.00
C TRP A 60 -21.31 0.04 -7.54
N SER A 61 -20.28 0.29 -6.74
CA SER A 61 -20.39 0.87 -5.40
C SER A 61 -19.83 2.29 -5.37
N VAL A 62 -20.27 3.09 -4.38
CA VAL A 62 -19.87 4.49 -4.23
C VAL A 62 -18.96 4.68 -3.02
N ALA A 63 -17.95 5.55 -3.12
CA ALA A 63 -17.10 5.88 -2.00
C ALA A 63 -17.86 6.64 -0.90
N LYS A 64 -17.52 6.38 0.37
CA LYS A 64 -18.09 7.09 1.53
C LYS A 64 -17.70 8.58 1.57
N ALA A 65 -16.50 8.91 1.09
CA ALA A 65 -16.03 10.29 1.04
C ALA A 65 -16.74 11.04 -0.10
N THR A 66 -17.22 12.25 0.17
CA THR A 66 -17.97 13.07 -0.81
C THR A 66 -17.20 14.34 -1.19
N VAL A 67 -17.61 14.94 -2.31
CA VAL A 67 -17.20 16.26 -2.83
C VAL A 67 -18.43 17.07 -3.18
N ARG A 68 -18.38 18.39 -2.97
CA ARG A 68 -19.44 19.29 -3.41
C ARG A 68 -19.25 19.66 -4.88
N ARG A 69 -20.31 19.56 -5.66
CA ARG A 69 -20.41 20.02 -7.06
C ARG A 69 -21.74 20.75 -7.20
N GLY A 70 -21.69 22.08 -7.31
CA GLY A 70 -22.88 22.93 -7.24
C GLY A 70 -23.63 22.74 -5.92
N ARG A 71 -24.93 22.44 -5.99
CA ARG A 71 -25.80 22.19 -4.83
C ARG A 71 -25.77 20.74 -4.32
N SER A 72 -25.07 19.84 -5.02
CA SER A 72 -25.13 18.40 -4.75
C SER A 72 -23.82 17.89 -4.15
N ALA A 73 -23.95 17.00 -3.15
CA ALA A 73 -22.84 16.26 -2.58
C ALA A 73 -22.74 14.91 -3.30
N LEU A 74 -21.66 14.70 -4.06
CA LEU A 74 -21.41 13.49 -4.84
C LEU A 74 -20.28 12.68 -4.21
N PRO A 75 -20.24 11.35 -4.36
CA PRO A 75 -19.10 10.56 -3.90
C PRO A 75 -17.82 10.97 -4.64
N LYS A 76 -16.66 10.84 -4.01
CA LYS A 76 -15.35 11.15 -4.65
C LYS A 76 -15.04 10.24 -5.83
N SER A 77 -15.56 9.02 -5.80
CA SER A 77 -15.28 8.00 -6.80
C SER A 77 -16.34 6.90 -6.74
N ILE A 78 -16.49 6.19 -7.84
CA ILE A 78 -17.20 4.91 -7.89
C ILE A 78 -16.20 3.77 -8.03
N GLN A 79 -16.63 2.57 -7.65
CA GLN A 79 -15.95 1.31 -7.92
C GLN A 79 -16.87 0.47 -8.81
N LEU A 80 -16.54 0.37 -10.09
CA LEU A 80 -17.21 -0.55 -11.01
C LEU A 80 -17.03 -1.98 -10.49
N ILE A 81 -18.14 -2.68 -10.36
CA ILE A 81 -18.16 -4.09 -10.01
C ILE A 81 -17.88 -4.83 -11.30
N ARG A 82 -16.85 -5.69 -11.27
CA ARG A 82 -16.45 -6.49 -12.42
C ARG A 82 -17.64 -7.33 -12.89
N THR A 83 -18.22 -6.98 -14.03
CA THR A 83 -19.14 -7.84 -14.76
C THR A 83 -18.27 -8.90 -15.44
N VAL A 84 -18.20 -10.09 -14.84
CA VAL A 84 -17.56 -11.23 -15.50
C VAL A 84 -18.37 -11.51 -16.77
N PRO A 85 -17.79 -11.43 -17.99
CA PRO A 85 -18.50 -11.85 -19.19
C PRO A 85 -18.95 -13.31 -19.01
N PRO A 86 -20.14 -13.70 -19.50
CA PRO A 86 -20.61 -15.08 -19.39
C PRO A 86 -19.56 -16.05 -19.98
N GLY A 87 -18.90 -16.82 -19.11
CA GLY A 87 -17.96 -17.88 -19.45
C GLY A 87 -16.70 -17.43 -20.20
N ASP A 88 -15.68 -16.93 -19.49
CA ASP A 88 -14.30 -16.97 -19.98
C ASP A 88 -13.88 -18.45 -20.09
N GLN A 89 -14.25 -19.08 -21.21
CA GLN A 89 -13.95 -20.47 -21.49
C GLN A 89 -12.44 -20.64 -21.51
N ARG A 90 -11.94 -21.56 -20.70
CA ARG A 90 -10.52 -21.89 -20.72
C ARG A 90 -10.17 -22.51 -22.06
N ARG A 91 -9.08 -22.03 -22.65
CA ARG A 91 -8.63 -22.48 -23.96
C ARG A 91 -7.13 -22.76 -23.92
N PRO A 92 -6.65 -23.69 -24.75
CA PRO A 92 -5.22 -23.84 -24.95
C PRO A 92 -4.62 -22.58 -25.56
N VAL A 93 -3.29 -22.47 -25.49
CA VAL A 93 -2.57 -21.30 -25.99
C VAL A 93 -2.72 -21.18 -27.51
N GLY A 94 -2.61 -22.30 -28.23
CA GLY A 94 -2.90 -22.41 -29.66
C GLY A 94 -1.84 -21.79 -30.59
N VAL A 95 -0.69 -21.36 -30.07
CA VAL A 95 0.42 -20.80 -30.85
C VAL A 95 1.77 -21.40 -30.41
N PRO A 96 2.79 -21.40 -31.28
CA PRO A 96 4.14 -21.84 -30.91
C PRO A 96 4.74 -21.01 -29.78
N LEU A 97 5.20 -21.72 -28.74
CA LEU A 97 5.84 -21.13 -27.58
C LEU A 97 7.36 -21.31 -27.62
N ARG A 98 8.06 -20.36 -27.01
CA ARG A 98 9.47 -20.42 -26.69
C ARG A 98 9.77 -21.63 -25.79
N PRO A 99 10.94 -22.30 -25.91
CA PRO A 99 11.28 -23.48 -25.12
C PRO A 99 11.11 -23.30 -23.60
N GLU A 100 11.38 -22.10 -23.10
CA GLU A 100 11.26 -21.69 -21.71
C GLU A 100 9.80 -21.80 -21.17
N LEU A 101 8.80 -21.74 -22.05
CA LEU A 101 7.38 -21.86 -21.73
C LEU A 101 6.76 -23.17 -22.22
N ALA A 102 7.21 -23.68 -23.36
CA ALA A 102 6.58 -24.75 -24.09
C ALA A 102 6.40 -26.03 -23.25
N GLY A 103 7.37 -26.35 -22.41
CA GLY A 103 7.38 -27.57 -21.59
C GLY A 103 6.26 -27.67 -20.54
N TRP A 104 5.62 -26.56 -20.18
CA TRP A 104 4.55 -26.56 -19.17
C TRP A 104 3.28 -25.85 -19.62
N ALA A 105 3.38 -24.86 -20.51
CA ALA A 105 2.25 -24.00 -20.85
C ALA A 105 1.36 -24.58 -21.95
N THR A 106 1.90 -25.47 -22.80
CA THR A 106 1.16 -26.12 -23.89
C THR A 106 0.07 -27.06 -23.41
N SER A 107 0.23 -27.62 -22.20
CA SER A 107 -0.73 -28.54 -21.59
C SER A 107 -1.80 -27.85 -20.74
N LEU A 108 -1.90 -26.52 -20.78
CA LEU A 108 -2.83 -25.75 -19.93
C LEU A 108 -4.01 -25.20 -20.73
N ASP A 109 -5.20 -25.36 -20.15
CA ASP A 109 -6.37 -24.58 -20.49
C ASP A 109 -6.42 -23.32 -19.62
N LEU A 110 -6.27 -22.18 -20.27
CA LEU A 110 -6.07 -20.88 -19.63
C LEU A 110 -7.27 -19.96 -19.88
N LEU A 111 -7.61 -19.16 -18.88
CA LEU A 111 -8.51 -18.02 -19.02
C LEU A 111 -7.94 -17.00 -20.01
N HIS A 112 -8.78 -16.18 -20.63
CA HIS A 112 -8.34 -15.14 -21.56
C HIS A 112 -7.24 -14.26 -20.96
N THR A 113 -7.45 -13.78 -19.73
CA THR A 113 -6.46 -12.95 -19.00
C THR A 113 -5.12 -13.65 -18.79
N GLN A 114 -5.12 -14.97 -18.52
CA GLN A 114 -3.90 -15.77 -18.37
C GLN A 114 -3.20 -15.98 -19.71
N ARG A 115 -3.97 -16.22 -20.79
CA ARG A 115 -3.43 -16.35 -22.15
C ARG A 115 -2.74 -15.05 -22.57
N THR A 116 -3.37 -13.90 -22.32
CA THR A 116 -2.79 -12.59 -22.62
C THR A 116 -1.44 -12.39 -21.94
N VAL A 117 -1.33 -12.69 -20.63
CA VAL A 117 -0.05 -12.60 -19.91
C VAL A 117 0.99 -13.55 -20.50
N LEU A 118 0.63 -14.81 -20.73
CA LEU A 118 1.55 -15.81 -21.25
C LEU A 118 2.06 -15.46 -22.66
N LEU A 119 1.18 -14.99 -23.54
CA LEU A 119 1.53 -14.59 -24.90
C LEU A 119 2.45 -13.36 -24.91
N ALA A 120 2.17 -12.37 -24.07
CA ALA A 120 3.04 -11.22 -23.91
C ALA A 120 4.44 -11.61 -23.42
N VAL A 121 4.53 -12.52 -22.45
CA VAL A 121 5.81 -13.07 -21.98
C VAL A 121 6.52 -13.86 -23.09
N ASN A 122 5.79 -14.69 -23.84
CA ASN A 122 6.34 -15.46 -24.96
C ASN A 122 6.95 -14.55 -26.04
N ASP A 123 6.24 -13.48 -26.40
CA ASP A 123 6.70 -12.51 -27.39
C ASP A 123 7.89 -11.70 -26.87
N TRP A 124 7.87 -11.32 -25.59
CA TRP A 124 9.02 -10.70 -24.95
C TRP A 124 10.26 -11.62 -24.95
N LEU A 125 10.11 -12.89 -24.57
CA LEU A 125 11.19 -13.88 -24.64
C LEU A 125 11.71 -14.05 -26.08
N ARG A 126 10.84 -14.01 -27.08
CA ARG A 126 11.25 -14.07 -28.49
C ARG A 126 12.11 -12.87 -28.89
N ARG A 127 11.69 -11.65 -28.54
CA ARG A 127 12.41 -10.40 -28.87
C ARG A 127 13.73 -10.25 -28.11
N THR A 128 13.81 -10.80 -26.90
CA THR A 128 14.99 -10.71 -26.02
C THR A 128 15.89 -11.95 -26.09
N ASN A 129 15.65 -12.85 -27.04
CA ASN A 129 16.39 -14.10 -27.21
C ASN A 129 16.48 -14.94 -25.91
N GLY A 130 15.32 -15.20 -25.30
CA GLY A 130 15.21 -15.96 -24.06
C GLY A 130 15.57 -15.16 -22.80
N GLY A 131 15.36 -13.84 -22.81
CA GLY A 131 15.68 -13.00 -21.66
C GLY A 131 17.18 -12.70 -21.52
N ARG A 132 17.93 -12.61 -22.64
CA ARG A 132 19.34 -12.17 -22.64
C ARG A 132 19.44 -10.65 -22.51
N VAL A 133 18.95 -10.14 -21.39
CA VAL A 133 18.89 -8.72 -21.04
C VAL A 133 19.29 -8.49 -19.59
N ALA A 134 19.56 -7.23 -19.25
CA ALA A 134 19.85 -6.81 -17.88
C ALA A 134 18.69 -7.13 -16.93
N VAL A 135 19.02 -7.35 -15.65
CA VAL A 135 18.02 -7.47 -14.58
C VAL A 135 17.57 -6.06 -14.18
N ILE A 136 16.27 -5.82 -14.20
CA ILE A 136 15.66 -4.51 -13.87
C ILE A 136 14.55 -4.66 -12.82
N PRO A 137 14.06 -3.57 -12.21
CA PRO A 137 12.93 -3.64 -11.29
C PRO A 137 11.69 -4.30 -11.93
N ALA A 138 10.96 -5.10 -11.14
CA ALA A 138 9.72 -5.77 -11.56
C ALA A 138 8.68 -4.77 -12.08
N ALA A 139 8.66 -3.57 -11.49
CA ALA A 139 7.99 -2.35 -11.93
C ALA A 139 8.04 -2.15 -13.46
N GLU A 140 9.28 -1.93 -13.88
CA GLU A 140 9.69 -1.58 -15.24
C GLU A 140 9.50 -2.77 -16.18
N ARG A 141 9.82 -3.99 -15.73
CA ARG A 141 9.60 -5.19 -16.55
C ARG A 141 8.12 -5.46 -16.78
N ALA A 142 7.28 -5.29 -15.78
CA ALA A 142 5.83 -5.44 -15.92
C ALA A 142 5.27 -4.48 -16.96
N TYR A 143 5.73 -3.23 -16.96
CA TYR A 143 5.36 -2.25 -17.97
C TYR A 143 5.85 -2.64 -19.37
N GLU A 144 7.11 -3.06 -19.52
CA GLU A 144 7.65 -3.50 -20.81
C GLU A 144 6.91 -4.71 -21.39
N VAL A 145 6.52 -5.67 -20.54
CA VAL A 145 5.86 -6.91 -20.98
C VAL A 145 4.36 -6.71 -21.18
N LEU A 146 3.68 -6.02 -20.27
CA LEU A 146 2.21 -5.98 -20.17
C LEU A 146 1.60 -4.58 -20.33
N GLY A 147 2.41 -3.53 -20.46
CA GLY A 147 1.94 -2.15 -20.47
C GLY A 147 1.31 -1.69 -19.16
N ASN A 148 1.52 -2.44 -18.07
CA ASN A 148 0.96 -2.18 -16.76
C ASN A 148 2.03 -2.42 -15.69
N GLU A 149 2.54 -1.34 -15.11
CA GLU A 149 3.59 -1.38 -14.10
C GLU A 149 3.17 -2.19 -12.87
N LYS A 150 1.88 -2.19 -12.50
CA LYS A 150 1.39 -2.87 -11.30
C LYS A 150 1.10 -4.35 -11.50
N ALA A 151 1.27 -4.88 -12.71
CA ALA A 151 0.91 -6.26 -13.02
C ALA A 151 1.72 -7.28 -12.18
N PHE A 152 2.88 -6.89 -11.65
CA PHE A 152 3.73 -7.74 -10.82
C PHE A 152 3.69 -7.44 -9.31
N ASP A 153 2.85 -6.50 -8.85
CA ASP A 153 2.78 -6.08 -7.44
C ASP A 153 2.15 -7.15 -6.54
N SER A 154 1.08 -7.80 -7.02
CA SER A 154 0.35 -8.81 -6.27
C SER A 154 1.17 -10.09 -6.07
N THR A 155 0.79 -10.86 -5.06
CA THR A 155 1.37 -12.19 -4.81
C THR A 155 0.23 -13.20 -4.77
N PRO A 156 0.09 -14.08 -5.79
CA PRO A 156 0.86 -14.13 -7.05
C PRO A 156 0.61 -12.92 -7.98
N PRO A 157 1.52 -12.64 -8.95
CA PRO A 157 1.31 -11.63 -9.99
C PRO A 157 0.13 -11.90 -10.93
N ALA A 158 -0.09 -10.98 -11.88
CA ALA A 158 -1.11 -11.13 -12.94
C ALA A 158 -1.03 -12.51 -13.63
N GLY A 159 -2.18 -13.19 -13.72
CA GLY A 159 -2.28 -14.59 -14.18
C GLY A 159 -2.31 -15.63 -13.06
N GLY A 160 -1.99 -15.22 -11.82
CA GLY A 160 -2.15 -16.03 -10.62
C GLY A 160 -1.21 -17.24 -10.55
N GLU A 161 -1.45 -18.13 -9.58
CA GLU A 161 -0.61 -19.33 -9.35
C GLU A 161 -0.60 -20.29 -10.54
N THR A 162 -1.59 -20.18 -11.43
CA THR A 162 -1.61 -20.91 -12.70
C THR A 162 -0.37 -20.58 -13.54
N LEU A 163 0.06 -19.32 -13.59
CA LEU A 163 1.26 -18.95 -14.35
C LEU A 163 2.51 -18.85 -13.46
N TRP A 164 2.35 -18.45 -12.21
CA TRP A 164 3.45 -18.12 -11.30
C TRP A 164 3.63 -19.17 -10.21
N ARG A 165 4.63 -20.04 -10.41
CA ARG A 165 5.07 -21.04 -9.42
C ARG A 165 6.43 -21.62 -9.83
N PRO A 166 7.13 -22.34 -8.94
CA PRO A 166 8.36 -23.03 -9.31
C PRO A 166 8.18 -23.90 -10.56
N GLY A 167 9.11 -23.78 -11.52
CA GLY A 167 9.05 -24.46 -12.82
C GLY A 167 8.12 -23.82 -13.87
N ARG A 168 7.54 -22.64 -13.58
CA ARG A 168 6.76 -21.83 -14.55
C ARG A 168 7.34 -20.42 -14.66
N LEU A 169 6.50 -19.37 -14.65
CA LEU A 169 6.97 -18.00 -14.61
C LEU A 169 7.60 -17.69 -13.24
N THR A 170 8.79 -17.11 -13.30
CA THR A 170 9.53 -16.58 -12.15
C THR A 170 10.11 -15.21 -12.54
N PHE A 171 10.43 -14.39 -11.55
CA PHE A 171 11.11 -13.12 -11.82
C PHE A 171 12.52 -13.33 -12.41
N ASP A 172 13.19 -14.43 -12.07
CA ASP A 172 14.47 -14.80 -12.68
C ASP A 172 14.35 -15.03 -14.20
N LEU A 173 13.31 -15.76 -14.64
CA LEU A 173 13.04 -15.97 -16.06
C LEU A 173 12.79 -14.65 -16.79
N LEU A 174 12.10 -13.72 -16.13
CA LEU A 174 11.81 -12.40 -16.68
C LEU A 174 12.92 -11.37 -16.43
N ARG A 175 14.07 -11.79 -15.87
CA ARG A 175 15.19 -10.91 -15.54
C ARG A 175 14.73 -9.66 -14.81
N CYS A 176 13.97 -9.85 -13.75
CA CYS A 176 13.56 -8.75 -12.89
C CYS A 176 13.64 -9.10 -11.41
N VAL A 177 13.63 -8.07 -10.57
CA VAL A 177 13.66 -8.20 -9.11
C VAL A 177 12.66 -7.26 -8.47
N ARG A 178 12.09 -7.64 -7.34
CA ARG A 178 11.30 -6.70 -6.53
C ARG A 178 12.28 -5.77 -5.83
N VAL A 179 12.15 -4.48 -6.13
CA VAL A 179 12.90 -3.42 -5.44
C VAL A 179 11.95 -2.81 -4.41
N PRO A 180 12.31 -2.81 -3.12
CA PRO A 180 11.48 -2.20 -2.09
C PRO A 180 11.40 -0.68 -2.28
N THR A 181 10.32 -0.06 -1.80
CA THR A 181 10.21 1.40 -1.79
C THR A 181 11.34 1.98 -0.93
N PRO A 182 12.06 3.03 -1.38
CA PRO A 182 13.11 3.63 -0.57
C PRO A 182 12.58 4.12 0.79
N LEU A 183 13.30 3.80 1.85
CA LEU A 183 13.01 4.32 3.19
C LEU A 183 13.53 5.75 3.31
N THR A 184 12.73 6.65 3.87
CA THR A 184 13.22 7.98 4.26
C THR A 184 13.95 7.86 5.60
N TRP A 185 15.22 8.23 5.63
CA TRP A 185 16.03 8.20 6.84
C TRP A 185 17.15 9.24 6.79
N GLU A 186 17.69 9.60 7.94
CA GLU A 186 18.88 10.44 8.05
C GLU A 186 19.80 9.94 9.18
N PRO A 187 21.13 10.07 9.03
CA PRO A 187 22.07 9.70 10.08
C PRO A 187 22.07 10.73 11.22
N ALA A 188 22.25 10.22 12.44
CA ALA A 188 22.47 11.01 13.64
C ALA A 188 23.95 11.41 13.81
N VAL A 189 24.86 10.73 13.11
CA VAL A 189 26.31 10.98 13.12
C VAL A 189 26.82 11.39 11.73
N PRO A 190 27.91 12.18 11.62
CA PRO A 190 28.43 12.64 10.32
C PRO A 190 28.94 11.51 9.40
N VAL A 191 29.41 10.40 9.97
CA VAL A 191 29.96 9.27 9.22
C VAL A 191 29.08 8.04 9.41
N VAL A 192 28.44 7.62 8.32
CA VAL A 192 27.67 6.38 8.26
C VAL A 192 28.66 5.25 7.98
N GLY A 193 28.84 4.33 8.93
CA GLY A 193 29.81 3.25 8.77
C GLY A 193 29.82 2.25 9.93
N PRO A 194 29.87 2.69 11.19
CA PRO A 194 29.73 1.79 12.32
C PRO A 194 28.33 1.15 12.36
N PRO A 195 28.22 -0.14 12.72
CA PRO A 195 26.93 -0.75 13.02
C PRO A 195 26.23 0.00 14.16
N GLY A 196 24.91 0.15 14.07
CA GLY A 196 24.17 0.94 15.04
C GLY A 196 22.67 0.66 15.04
N ALA A 197 21.99 1.11 16.08
CA ALA A 197 20.53 1.02 16.17
C ALA A 197 19.87 2.10 15.31
N LEU A 198 18.74 1.76 14.70
CA LEU A 198 17.87 2.66 13.93
C LEU A 198 16.59 2.89 14.74
N VAL A 199 16.17 4.14 14.93
CA VAL A 199 14.83 4.45 15.45
C VAL A 199 13.92 4.91 14.32
N CYS A 200 12.72 4.35 14.23
CA CYS A 200 11.73 4.72 13.23
C CYS A 200 10.51 5.40 13.88
N VAL A 201 10.02 6.44 13.23
CA VAL A 201 8.87 7.24 13.67
C VAL A 201 7.84 7.45 12.56
N GLU A 202 6.59 7.70 12.93
CA GLU A 202 5.51 7.97 11.97
C GLU A 202 5.36 9.46 11.63
N ASN A 203 5.71 10.33 12.57
CA ASN A 203 5.52 11.76 12.43
C ASN A 203 6.79 12.49 11.95
N HIS A 204 6.66 13.33 10.91
CA HIS A 204 7.80 14.09 10.37
C HIS A 204 8.35 15.15 11.37
N ALA A 205 7.52 15.76 12.23
CA ALA A 205 8.02 16.70 13.23
C ALA A 205 8.83 16.00 14.32
N THR A 206 8.40 14.81 14.74
CA THR A 206 9.15 13.96 15.68
C THR A 206 10.45 13.45 15.06
N PHE A 207 10.44 13.08 13.77
CA PHE A 207 11.64 12.74 13.01
C PHE A 207 12.70 13.85 13.09
N ARG A 208 12.30 15.10 12.83
CA ARG A 208 13.20 16.27 12.91
C ARG A 208 13.67 16.55 14.33
N SER A 209 12.78 16.40 15.32
CA SER A 209 13.12 16.61 16.73
C SER A 209 14.14 15.58 17.24
N LEU A 210 13.97 14.30 16.91
CA LEU A 210 14.93 13.24 17.24
C LEU A 210 16.29 13.49 16.60
N LEU A 211 16.33 13.82 15.30
CA LEU A 211 17.60 14.13 14.63
C LEU A 211 18.33 15.30 15.29
N ARG A 212 17.61 16.36 15.66
CA ARG A 212 18.19 17.50 16.37
C ARG A 212 18.84 17.08 17.69
N VAL A 213 18.14 16.28 18.50
CA VAL A 213 18.66 15.82 19.80
C VAL A 213 19.85 14.88 19.60
N LEU A 214 19.71 13.88 18.73
CA LEU A 214 20.76 12.87 18.54
C LEU A 214 22.05 13.46 17.95
N ARG A 215 21.95 14.43 17.03
CA ARG A 215 23.12 15.13 16.46
C ARG A 215 23.86 16.01 17.47
N ALA A 216 23.21 16.37 18.60
CA ALA A 216 23.85 17.10 19.69
C ALA A 216 24.61 16.18 20.66
N ARG A 217 24.50 14.84 20.52
CA ARG A 217 25.19 13.87 21.36
C ARG A 217 26.51 13.42 20.72
N THR A 218 27.54 13.27 21.53
CA THR A 218 28.83 12.69 21.09
C THR A 218 28.70 11.19 20.78
N THR A 219 27.82 10.50 21.50
CA THR A 219 27.55 9.06 21.37
C THR A 219 26.04 8.83 21.37
N PRO A 220 25.34 9.10 20.25
CA PRO A 220 23.89 8.94 20.19
C PRO A 220 23.49 7.47 20.30
N ARG A 221 22.42 7.20 21.06
CA ARG A 221 21.85 5.86 21.25
C ARG A 221 21.45 5.19 19.92
N TRP A 222 20.93 5.97 18.98
CA TRP A 222 20.59 5.53 17.64
C TRP A 222 21.51 6.21 16.62
N ALA A 223 22.06 5.42 15.71
CA ALA A 223 22.95 5.91 14.66
C ALA A 223 22.20 6.66 13.55
N ALA A 224 20.90 6.42 13.43
CA ALA A 224 20.04 7.05 12.44
C ALA A 224 18.58 7.11 12.91
N VAL A 225 17.82 7.97 12.26
CA VAL A 225 16.37 8.08 12.41
C VAL A 225 15.74 7.78 11.06
N ALA A 226 14.71 6.94 11.04
CA ALA A 226 13.86 6.66 9.88
C ALA A 226 12.46 7.22 10.08
N TRP A 227 11.77 7.49 8.97
CA TRP A 227 10.39 7.95 8.98
C TRP A 227 9.55 7.15 7.99
N ILE A 228 8.35 6.75 8.42
CA ILE A 228 7.32 6.16 7.56
C ILE A 228 6.03 6.95 7.68
N GLN A 229 5.20 6.90 6.65
CA GLN A 229 3.92 7.60 6.63
C GLN A 229 2.76 6.65 6.93
N GLY A 230 2.20 6.76 8.13
CA GLY A 230 1.00 6.01 8.52
C GLY A 230 1.18 4.50 8.38
N ARG A 231 0.14 3.86 7.82
CA ARG A 231 0.09 2.40 7.60
C ARG A 231 1.04 1.88 6.51
N ASN A 232 1.77 2.75 5.81
CA ASN A 232 2.67 2.31 4.75
C ASN A 232 3.99 1.79 5.33
N THR A 233 4.04 0.50 5.65
CA THR A 233 5.26 -0.17 6.15
C THR A 233 6.14 -0.74 5.04
N ALA A 234 5.71 -0.67 3.77
CA ALA A 234 6.46 -1.22 2.64
C ALA A 234 7.91 -0.69 2.54
N PRO A 235 8.20 0.61 2.82
CA PRO A 235 9.57 1.11 2.78
C PRO A 235 10.53 0.46 3.77
N LEU A 236 10.03 -0.15 4.85
CA LEU A 236 10.87 -0.82 5.84
C LEU A 236 11.56 -2.08 5.29
N ALA A 237 11.10 -2.61 4.16
CA ALA A 237 11.79 -3.68 3.45
C ALA A 237 13.19 -3.25 2.95
N SER A 238 13.46 -1.94 2.84
CA SER A 238 14.75 -1.37 2.44
C SER A 238 15.75 -1.25 3.61
N VAL A 239 15.36 -1.57 4.85
CA VAL A 239 16.25 -1.47 6.03
C VAL A 239 17.56 -2.26 5.88
N PRO A 240 17.58 -3.49 5.33
CA PRO A 240 18.83 -4.23 5.11
C PRO A 240 19.75 -3.61 4.05
N GLU A 241 19.21 -2.77 3.17
CA GLU A 241 19.93 -2.13 2.06
C GLU A 241 20.51 -0.77 2.44
N LEU A 242 20.28 -0.31 3.68
CA LEU A 242 20.87 0.93 4.17
C LEU A 242 22.40 0.85 4.16
N PRO A 243 23.10 1.97 3.88
CA PRO A 243 24.57 2.02 3.96
C PRO A 243 25.10 1.88 5.40
N LEU A 244 24.22 1.73 6.38
CA LEU A 244 24.53 1.46 7.78
C LEU A 244 24.11 0.02 8.12
N ARG A 245 24.97 -0.72 8.82
CA ARG A 245 24.60 -2.05 9.32
C ARG A 245 23.69 -1.89 10.54
N VAL A 246 22.38 -2.04 10.34
CA VAL A 246 21.39 -1.94 11.42
C VAL A 246 21.52 -3.13 12.37
N THR A 247 21.81 -2.87 13.65
CA THR A 247 21.95 -3.91 14.69
C THR A 247 20.66 -4.13 15.48
N ARG A 248 19.79 -3.11 15.50
CA ARG A 248 18.50 -3.11 16.18
C ARG A 248 17.60 -2.07 15.53
N PHE A 249 16.31 -2.37 15.46
CA PHE A 249 15.27 -1.46 15.00
C PHE A 249 14.31 -1.13 16.14
N ASP A 250 14.27 0.12 16.57
CA ASP A 250 13.32 0.59 17.57
C ASP A 250 12.22 1.41 16.91
N TYR A 251 10.97 1.23 17.33
CA TYR A 251 9.82 1.93 16.76
C TYR A 251 9.09 2.79 17.80
N LEU A 252 8.64 3.97 17.38
CA LEU A 252 7.76 4.86 18.13
C LEU A 252 6.65 5.40 17.21
N GLY A 253 5.39 5.24 17.62
CA GLY A 253 4.23 5.82 16.95
C GLY A 253 3.32 6.56 17.94
N ASP A 254 2.08 6.77 17.53
CA ASP A 254 1.03 7.27 18.41
C ASP A 254 0.63 6.20 19.45
N LEU A 255 0.30 6.64 20.66
CA LEU A 255 -0.32 5.76 21.67
C LEU A 255 -1.85 5.79 21.48
N ASP A 256 -2.28 5.09 20.43
CA ASP A 256 -3.67 4.75 20.13
C ASP A 256 -3.74 3.38 19.42
N ALA A 257 -4.94 2.85 19.18
CA ALA A 257 -5.07 1.52 18.56
C ALA A 257 -4.43 1.43 17.16
N PRO A 258 -4.70 2.35 16.21
CA PRO A 258 -4.03 2.33 14.91
C PRO A 258 -2.51 2.44 14.99
N GLY A 259 -1.97 3.30 15.86
CA GLY A 259 -0.54 3.49 16.04
C GLY A 259 0.16 2.24 16.56
N LEU A 260 -0.46 1.51 17.49
CA LEU A 260 0.06 0.23 17.99
C LEU A 260 0.00 -0.88 16.94
N GLU A 261 -1.05 -0.93 16.11
CA GLU A 261 -1.13 -1.86 14.99
C GLU A 261 -0.01 -1.61 13.97
N ILE A 262 0.23 -0.34 13.63
CA ILE A 262 1.31 0.06 12.72
C ILE A 262 2.66 -0.31 13.31
N ALA A 263 2.88 -0.04 14.60
CA ALA A 263 4.13 -0.34 15.28
C ALA A 263 4.45 -1.85 15.25
N ALA A 264 3.48 -2.70 15.61
CA ALA A 264 3.64 -4.15 15.55
C ALA A 264 3.92 -4.63 14.12
N ALA A 265 3.18 -4.11 13.13
CA ALA A 265 3.38 -4.46 11.73
C ALA A 265 4.76 -4.02 11.20
N ALA A 266 5.21 -2.82 11.56
CA ALA A 266 6.52 -2.29 11.20
C ALA A 266 7.66 -3.16 11.73
N CYS A 267 7.62 -3.50 13.02
CA CYS A 267 8.60 -4.39 13.65
C CYS A 267 8.58 -5.80 13.04
N ALA A 268 7.40 -6.33 12.70
CA ALA A 268 7.28 -7.62 12.04
C ALA A 268 7.93 -7.62 10.64
N VAL A 269 7.80 -6.54 9.86
CA VAL A 269 8.48 -6.42 8.55
C VAL A 269 9.99 -6.48 8.72
N VAL A 270 10.55 -5.70 9.64
CA VAL A 270 12.01 -5.62 9.83
C VAL A 270 12.57 -6.93 10.42
N SER A 271 11.84 -7.56 11.34
CA SER A 271 12.24 -8.83 11.97
C SER A 271 12.43 -9.98 10.97
N ARG A 272 11.70 -9.95 9.83
CA ARG A 272 11.86 -10.95 8.75
C ARG A 272 13.26 -10.99 8.15
N PHE A 273 14.03 -9.91 8.30
CA PHE A 273 15.41 -9.82 7.84
C PHE A 273 16.44 -10.18 8.92
N GLY A 274 16.00 -10.76 10.04
CA GLY A 274 16.88 -11.15 11.14
C GLY A 274 17.39 -9.99 12.00
N ILE A 275 16.83 -8.79 11.84
CA ILE A 275 17.16 -7.61 12.65
C ILE A 275 16.22 -7.58 13.86
N PRO A 276 16.73 -7.59 15.10
CA PRO A 276 15.89 -7.44 16.30
C PRO A 276 15.10 -6.14 16.24
N ALA A 277 13.77 -6.24 16.28
CA ALA A 277 12.86 -5.09 16.19
C ALA A 277 11.91 -5.03 17.38
N GLY A 278 11.69 -3.84 17.94
CA GLY A 278 10.82 -3.68 19.09
C GLY A 278 10.49 -2.23 19.43
N PRO A 279 9.83 -1.98 20.57
CA PRO A 279 9.50 -0.63 21.00
C PRO A 279 10.74 0.17 21.39
N ALA A 280 10.77 1.45 21.02
CA ALA A 280 11.71 2.44 21.55
C ALA A 280 11.39 2.73 23.02
N GLU A 281 11.81 1.84 23.93
CA GLU A 281 11.37 1.80 25.33
C GLU A 281 11.39 3.15 26.05
N THR A 282 12.51 3.88 25.97
CA THR A 282 12.64 5.20 26.60
C THR A 282 11.64 6.21 26.06
N LEU A 283 11.35 6.17 24.76
CA LEU A 283 10.41 7.10 24.12
C LEU A 283 8.96 6.74 24.43
N TRP A 284 8.61 5.45 24.47
CA TRP A 284 7.27 5.01 24.87
C TRP A 284 6.95 5.36 26.32
N ARG A 285 7.91 5.19 27.24
CA ARG A 285 7.75 5.66 28.64
C ARG A 285 7.50 7.16 28.68
N LEU A 286 8.31 7.93 27.97
CA LEU A 286 8.15 9.39 27.92
C LEU A 286 6.79 9.80 27.33
N LEU A 287 6.29 9.09 26.31
CA LEU A 287 5.01 9.34 25.65
C LEU A 287 3.83 9.05 26.59
N ALA A 288 3.86 7.93 27.32
CA ALA A 288 2.80 7.52 28.23
C ALA A 288 2.53 8.52 29.37
N ASP A 289 3.53 9.33 29.71
CA ASP A 289 3.45 10.39 30.70
C ASP A 289 2.92 11.73 30.15
N ARG A 290 2.60 11.80 28.85
CA ARG A 290 2.12 13.06 28.24
C ARG A 290 0.60 13.21 28.40
N PRO A 291 0.07 14.45 28.28
CA PRO A 291 -1.36 14.68 28.26
C PRO A 291 -2.04 13.92 27.11
N SER A 292 -3.14 13.24 27.42
CA SER A 292 -3.98 12.56 26.44
C SER A 292 -5.01 13.51 25.82
N ARG A 293 -5.47 13.16 24.62
CA ARG A 293 -6.65 13.75 23.94
C ARG A 293 -7.76 12.72 23.80
N THR A 294 -8.95 13.17 23.41
CA THR A 294 -10.06 12.29 23.04
C THR A 294 -9.65 11.40 21.87
N GLY A 295 -9.93 10.10 22.00
CA GLY A 295 -9.71 9.06 21.01
C GLY A 295 -10.97 8.21 20.82
N THR A 296 -10.78 6.96 20.42
CA THR A 296 -11.86 5.97 20.27
C THR A 296 -11.69 4.89 21.32
N ALA A 297 -12.75 4.59 22.07
CA ALA A 297 -12.73 3.52 23.06
C ALA A 297 -12.48 2.16 22.40
N VAL A 298 -11.57 1.40 22.97
CA VAL A 298 -11.20 0.06 22.51
C VAL A 298 -11.75 -0.96 23.50
N GLU A 299 -12.24 -2.09 22.98
CA GLU A 299 -12.68 -3.20 23.82
C GLU A 299 -11.50 -3.71 24.70
N PRO A 300 -11.70 -4.00 26.01
CA PRO A 300 -10.63 -4.35 26.93
C PRO A 300 -9.73 -5.53 26.51
N GLY A 301 -10.30 -6.59 25.93
CA GLY A 301 -9.51 -7.71 25.37
C GLY A 301 -8.57 -7.21 24.27
N ARG A 302 -9.13 -6.51 23.27
CA ARG A 302 -8.33 -5.92 22.18
C ARG A 302 -7.28 -4.93 22.68
N ALA A 303 -7.58 -4.13 23.70
CA ALA A 303 -6.63 -3.18 24.28
C ALA A 303 -5.42 -3.90 24.92
N ARG A 304 -5.63 -5.02 25.61
CA ARG A 304 -4.54 -5.85 26.16
C ARG A 304 -3.67 -6.45 25.06
N ASP A 305 -4.28 -7.01 24.01
CA ASP A 305 -3.55 -7.58 22.87
C ASP A 305 -2.65 -6.54 22.20
N LEU A 306 -3.16 -5.31 22.02
CA LEU A 306 -2.39 -4.21 21.44
C LEU A 306 -1.26 -3.75 22.36
N ALA A 307 -1.51 -3.68 23.67
CA ALA A 307 -0.52 -3.24 24.65
C ALA A 307 0.58 -4.28 24.92
N GLU A 308 0.38 -5.56 24.61
CA GLU A 308 1.38 -6.62 24.84
C GLU A 308 2.73 -6.32 24.14
N TRP A 309 2.69 -5.70 22.97
CA TRP A 309 3.89 -5.31 22.23
C TRP A 309 4.70 -4.20 22.92
N LEU A 310 4.07 -3.40 23.77
CA LEU A 310 4.72 -2.29 24.47
C LEU A 310 5.64 -2.76 25.59
N PRO A 311 6.59 -1.90 26.03
CA PRO A 311 7.37 -2.16 27.23
C PRO A 311 6.47 -2.37 28.45
N GLU A 312 6.81 -3.33 29.32
CA GLU A 312 6.04 -3.69 30.51
C GLU A 312 5.59 -2.48 31.33
N ALA A 313 6.52 -1.53 31.54
CA ALA A 313 6.30 -0.31 32.32
C ALA A 313 5.18 0.61 31.82
N VAL A 314 4.70 0.46 30.58
CA VAL A 314 3.62 1.30 30.03
C VAL A 314 2.36 0.50 29.67
N ARG A 315 2.35 -0.83 29.83
CA ARG A 315 1.25 -1.68 29.34
C ARG A 315 -0.07 -1.35 30.02
N ASP A 316 -0.12 -1.41 31.34
CA ASP A 316 -1.36 -1.21 32.11
C ASP A 316 -1.97 0.17 31.85
N ARG A 317 -1.13 1.21 31.90
CA ARG A 317 -1.55 2.58 31.57
C ARG A 317 -2.03 2.73 30.13
N SER A 318 -1.45 2.00 29.19
CA SER A 318 -1.88 2.01 27.79
C SER A 318 -3.23 1.31 27.63
N VAL A 319 -3.46 0.19 28.33
CA VAL A 319 -4.76 -0.50 28.35
C VAL A 319 -5.84 0.45 28.86
N GLU A 320 -5.64 1.08 30.02
CA GLU A 320 -6.57 2.05 30.60
C GLU A 320 -6.86 3.21 29.64
N LEU A 321 -5.81 3.77 29.05
CA LEU A 321 -5.91 4.88 28.11
C LEU A 321 -6.76 4.51 26.87
N LEU A 322 -6.56 3.33 26.31
CA LEU A 322 -7.31 2.84 25.15
C LEU A 322 -8.76 2.54 25.49
N THR A 323 -9.02 1.91 26.64
CA THR A 323 -10.40 1.58 27.07
C THR A 323 -11.21 2.82 27.39
N ASP A 324 -10.58 3.87 27.92
CA ASP A 324 -11.22 5.16 28.20
C ASP A 324 -11.51 5.99 26.94
N GLY A 325 -11.13 5.49 25.76
CA GLY A 325 -11.25 6.23 24.52
C GLY A 325 -10.38 7.48 24.49
N ARG A 326 -9.15 7.34 24.97
CA ARG A 326 -8.12 8.38 24.94
C ARG A 326 -6.98 7.97 24.01
N ALA A 327 -6.18 8.95 23.61
CA ALA A 327 -5.03 8.77 22.73
C ALA A 327 -3.92 9.75 23.12
N ILE A 328 -2.65 9.40 22.90
CA ILE A 328 -1.53 10.34 23.00
C ILE A 328 -0.83 10.39 21.63
N PRO A 329 -0.88 11.55 20.93
CA PRO A 329 -0.20 11.69 19.65
C PRO A 329 1.32 11.76 19.84
N GLN A 330 2.07 11.27 18.86
CA GLN A 330 3.53 11.28 18.87
C GLN A 330 4.11 12.70 19.00
N GLU A 331 3.41 13.74 18.51
CA GLU A 331 3.81 15.15 18.65
C GLU A 331 3.81 15.66 20.09
N ALA A 332 3.23 14.91 21.04
CA ALA A 332 3.35 15.21 22.46
C ALA A 332 4.81 15.12 22.95
N LEU A 333 5.68 14.43 22.19
CA LEU A 333 7.12 14.38 22.41
C LEU A 333 7.85 15.51 21.68
N ARG A 334 7.79 16.70 22.26
CA ARG A 334 8.57 17.85 21.80
C ARG A 334 10.07 17.61 21.98
N PHE A 335 10.88 18.32 21.19
CA PHE A 335 12.34 18.21 21.22
C PHE A 335 12.94 18.40 22.63
N ASP A 336 12.42 19.34 23.43
CA ASP A 336 12.93 19.67 24.76
C ASP A 336 12.68 18.55 25.79
N LEU A 337 11.65 17.75 25.56
CA LEU A 337 11.34 16.58 26.39
C LEU A 337 12.23 15.40 26.01
N ILE A 338 12.41 15.18 24.71
CA ILE A 338 13.29 14.15 24.17
C ILE A 338 14.74 14.42 24.62
N ASP A 339 15.20 15.67 24.53
CA ASP A 339 16.56 16.08 24.93
C ASP A 339 16.84 15.83 26.41
N ARG A 340 15.86 15.96 27.30
CA ARG A 340 16.07 15.66 28.72
C ARG A 340 16.13 14.17 29.03
N ALA A 341 15.56 13.34 28.16
CA ALA A 341 15.41 11.91 28.39
C ALA A 341 16.49 11.05 27.74
N LEU A 342 17.22 11.59 26.75
CA LEU A 342 18.25 10.89 25.97
C LEU A 342 19.64 11.45 26.24
#